data_AF-A0A7N8XWX1-F1
#
_entry.id   AF-A0A7N8XWX1-F1
#
_cell.length_a   1.000
_cell.length_b   1.000
_cell.length_c   1.000
_cell.angle_alpha   90.00
_cell.angle_beta   90.00
_cell.angle_gamma   90.00
#
_symmetry.space_group_name_H-M   'P 1'
#
loop_
_entity.id
_entity.type
_entity.pdbx_description
1 polymer ?
#
loop_
_entity_poly.entity_id
_entity_poly.type
_entity_poly.pdbx_seq_one_letter_code
_entity_poly.pdbx_strand_id
1 'polypeptide(L)'
;DRPLQKYLNSTSDNLVDIDNIPEEVVDSDCPYPELKDSLIQTFQSLSESYQNRLQSLQEQLQRIERFCGWCPDDHQCFQFILTLYTHDIPNHRALCLDMLQRLFPGKTRQELIEHGRVLDWQCFTQTQLNVVIHQWQRDYEELLSRALVTLQEARFTHQEELELQRDRQQQQDICSHLRNKVSLQQWRAQQEEVARLEAAIAARQQEEEEARLKKEQEKEAAIKAQQKEKVILSSSHALEREAAHVLYECLEKGLFRSDVHTLCAPPRVQFRSDMLQRRREEREAQELERQRKEEEKQNRLEALRNQVRVVAEADPERIMADTHAWKSRQLNAMEFDLQRPLYSINTYTDTQIVSDPRVRVEQALREAGLHHSQYAKEVLSVITPPKLPRRDTKSILKF
;
A
#
# COMPACT_ATOMS: atom_id res chain seq x y z
N ASP A 1 3.75 52.61 -57.37
CA ASP A 1 3.52 51.82 -56.14
C ASP A 1 3.80 52.72 -54.95
N ARG A 2 2.86 53.29 -54.18
CA ARG A 2 1.82 52.77 -53.24
C ARG A 2 2.25 52.06 -51.92
N PRO A 3 3.50 52.13 -51.38
CA PRO A 3 3.78 51.58 -50.06
C PRO A 3 3.35 52.51 -48.91
N LEU A 4 3.50 53.84 -49.02
CA LEU A 4 3.33 54.73 -47.85
C LEU A 4 1.88 55.08 -47.49
N GLN A 5 0.97 55.19 -48.47
CA GLN A 5 -0.46 55.39 -48.21
C GLN A 5 -1.14 54.19 -47.53
N LYS A 6 -0.56 52.98 -47.63
CA LYS A 6 -1.08 51.81 -46.90
C LYS A 6 -0.81 51.90 -45.39
N TYR A 7 0.24 52.60 -44.96
CA TYR A 7 0.56 52.73 -43.53
C TYR A 7 -0.34 53.74 -42.80
N LEU A 8 -0.91 54.72 -43.50
CA LEU A 8 -1.76 55.77 -42.91
C LEU A 8 -3.22 55.34 -42.71
N ASN A 9 -3.74 54.45 -43.56
CA ASN A 9 -5.15 54.02 -43.47
C ASN A 9 -5.33 52.65 -42.80
N SER A 10 -4.27 51.84 -42.65
CA SER A 10 -4.37 50.54 -41.96
C SER A 10 -4.33 50.65 -40.43
N THR A 11 -4.13 51.84 -39.86
CA THR A 11 -4.02 52.04 -38.41
C THR A 11 -5.38 52.21 -37.72
N SER A 12 -6.45 52.59 -38.41
CA SER A 12 -7.80 52.70 -37.80
C SER A 12 -8.56 51.39 -37.72
N ASP A 13 -8.26 50.44 -38.61
CA ASP A 13 -8.96 49.14 -38.70
C ASP A 13 -8.36 48.04 -37.82
N ASN A 14 -7.26 48.32 -37.12
CA ASN A 14 -6.58 47.39 -36.19
C ASN A 14 -6.74 47.80 -34.72
N LEU A 15 -7.88 48.40 -34.33
CA LEU A 15 -8.29 48.34 -32.93
C LEU A 15 -8.72 46.90 -32.64
N VAL A 16 -7.73 46.05 -32.37
CA VAL A 16 -7.97 44.77 -31.71
C VAL A 16 -8.65 45.09 -30.38
N ASP A 17 -9.72 44.36 -30.06
CA ASP A 17 -10.40 44.44 -28.76
C ASP A 17 -9.40 44.03 -27.66
N ILE A 18 -8.70 45.03 -27.10
CA ILE A 18 -7.69 44.84 -26.05
C ILE A 18 -8.35 44.41 -24.72
N ASP A 19 -9.67 44.54 -24.61
CA ASP A 19 -10.46 44.25 -23.42
C ASP A 19 -10.94 42.80 -23.27
N ASN A 20 -10.71 41.95 -24.28
CA ASN A 20 -11.22 40.58 -24.20
C ASN A 20 -10.34 39.72 -23.29
N ILE A 21 -10.94 39.29 -22.18
CA ILE A 21 -10.39 38.24 -21.32
C ILE A 21 -10.57 36.91 -22.06
N PRO A 22 -9.55 36.06 -22.14
CA PRO A 22 -9.66 34.79 -22.84
C PRO A 22 -10.76 33.91 -22.23
N GLU A 23 -11.69 33.43 -23.07
CA GLU A 23 -12.78 32.53 -22.67
C GLU A 23 -12.23 31.26 -22.01
N GLU A 24 -11.05 30.79 -22.44
CA GLU A 24 -10.38 29.60 -21.90
C GLU A 24 -10.01 29.74 -20.42
N VAL A 25 -9.76 30.97 -19.95
CA VAL A 25 -9.48 31.25 -18.53
C VAL A 25 -10.78 31.42 -17.75
N VAL A 26 -11.78 32.07 -18.35
CA VAL A 26 -13.09 32.33 -17.74
C VAL A 26 -13.90 31.05 -17.56
N ASP A 27 -13.89 30.16 -18.54
CA ASP A 27 -14.63 28.88 -18.52
C ASP A 27 -13.81 27.75 -17.89
N SER A 28 -12.63 28.05 -17.35
CA SER A 28 -11.82 27.04 -16.68
C SER A 28 -12.48 26.56 -15.37
N ASP A 29 -12.71 25.24 -15.31
CA ASP A 29 -12.99 24.46 -14.09
C ASP A 29 -11.74 24.39 -13.18
N CYS A 30 -11.30 25.51 -12.63
CA CYS A 30 -10.20 25.54 -11.67
C CYS A 30 -10.73 25.23 -10.25
N PRO A 31 -10.10 24.31 -9.50
CA PRO A 31 -10.52 23.99 -8.13
C PRO A 31 -10.22 25.12 -7.13
N TYR A 32 -9.32 26.06 -7.48
CA TYR A 32 -8.96 27.20 -6.64
C TYR A 32 -9.50 28.51 -7.24
N PRO A 33 -10.57 29.10 -6.67
CA PRO A 33 -11.17 30.33 -7.21
C PRO A 33 -10.25 31.54 -7.09
N GLU A 34 -9.48 31.65 -6.00
CA GLU A 34 -8.54 32.75 -5.77
C GLU A 34 -7.47 32.83 -6.88
N LEU A 35 -7.00 31.68 -7.36
CA LEU A 35 -6.05 31.61 -8.47
C LEU A 35 -6.68 32.15 -9.76
N LYS A 36 -7.93 31.75 -10.04
CA LYS A 36 -8.67 32.20 -11.22
C LYS A 36 -8.89 33.72 -11.20
N ASP A 37 -9.32 34.26 -10.06
CA ASP A 37 -9.52 35.70 -9.88
C ASP A 37 -8.21 36.48 -10.04
N SER A 38 -7.10 35.95 -9.52
CA SER A 38 -5.78 36.56 -9.70
C SER A 38 -5.35 36.60 -11.17
N LEU A 39 -5.61 35.54 -11.94
CA LEU A 39 -5.32 35.50 -13.38
C LEU A 39 -6.17 36.53 -14.13
N ILE A 40 -7.48 36.59 -13.86
CA ILE A 40 -8.37 37.58 -14.45
C ILE A 40 -7.88 39.00 -14.17
N GLN A 41 -7.49 39.29 -12.92
CA GLN A 41 -6.94 40.59 -12.55
C GLN A 41 -5.63 40.90 -13.29
N THR A 42 -4.75 39.90 -13.50
CA THR A 42 -3.52 40.11 -14.27
C THR A 42 -3.79 40.48 -15.72
N PHE A 43 -4.76 39.81 -16.38
CA PHE A 43 -5.18 40.17 -17.74
C PHE A 43 -5.74 41.60 -17.80
N GLN A 44 -6.63 41.95 -16.87
CA GLN A 44 -7.20 43.30 -16.79
C GLN A 44 -6.11 44.36 -16.60
N SER A 45 -5.15 44.13 -15.70
CA SER A 45 -4.04 45.06 -15.46
C SER A 45 -3.12 45.23 -16.67
N LEU A 46 -2.90 44.15 -17.44
CA LEU A 46 -2.10 44.17 -18.66
C LEU A 46 -2.83 45.00 -19.72
N SER A 47 -4.11 44.72 -19.97
CA SER A 47 -4.95 45.46 -20.92
C SER A 47 -5.01 46.94 -20.58
N GLU A 48 -5.25 47.30 -19.31
CA GLU A 48 -5.30 48.70 -18.87
C GLU A 48 -3.96 49.43 -19.11
N SER A 49 -2.83 48.78 -18.79
CA SER A 49 -1.50 49.38 -18.99
C SER A 49 -1.20 49.69 -20.47
N TYR A 50 -1.58 48.78 -21.36
CA TYR A 50 -1.38 48.92 -22.81
C TYR A 50 -2.37 49.92 -23.42
N GLN A 51 -3.62 49.95 -22.95
CA GLN A 51 -4.61 50.95 -23.36
C GLN A 51 -4.17 52.36 -22.99
N ASN A 52 -3.73 52.58 -21.74
CA ASN A 52 -3.24 53.89 -21.30
C ASN A 52 -2.06 54.36 -22.16
N ARG A 53 -1.14 53.43 -22.50
CA ARG A 53 0.00 53.73 -23.37
C ARG A 53 -0.44 54.08 -24.79
N LEU A 54 -1.36 53.31 -25.37
CA LEU A 54 -1.91 53.56 -26.71
C LEU A 54 -2.67 54.89 -26.77
N GLN A 55 -3.52 55.17 -25.78
CA GLN A 55 -4.24 56.44 -25.66
C GLN A 55 -3.27 57.62 -25.59
N SER A 56 -2.20 57.52 -24.79
CA SER A 56 -1.19 58.58 -24.70
C SER A 56 -0.49 58.87 -26.04
N LEU A 57 -0.20 57.84 -26.83
CA LEU A 57 0.41 57.95 -28.16
C LEU A 57 -0.60 58.47 -29.21
N GLN A 58 -1.87 58.07 -29.09
CA GLN A 58 -2.95 58.57 -29.94
C GLN A 58 -3.23 60.05 -29.67
N GLU A 59 -3.28 60.47 -28.41
CA GLU A 59 -3.41 61.88 -28.02
C GLU A 59 -2.23 62.71 -28.56
N GLN A 60 -1.00 62.19 -28.45
CA GLN A 60 0.17 62.81 -29.05
C GLN A 60 -0.01 62.99 -30.56
N LEU A 61 -0.50 61.97 -31.27
CA LEU A 61 -0.75 62.04 -32.70
C LEU A 61 -1.88 63.02 -33.06
N GLN A 62 -2.96 63.07 -32.28
CA GLN A 62 -4.08 63.99 -32.47
C GLN A 62 -3.71 65.46 -32.22
N ARG A 63 -2.74 65.73 -31.33
CA ARG A 63 -2.21 67.09 -31.11
C ARG A 63 -1.52 67.66 -32.34
N ILE A 64 -1.10 66.82 -33.28
CA ILE A 64 -0.59 67.28 -34.57
C ILE A 64 -1.74 67.37 -35.56
N GLU A 65 -1.95 68.55 -36.12
CA GLU A 65 -2.95 68.77 -37.16
C GLU A 65 -2.77 67.80 -38.33
N ARG A 66 -3.88 67.36 -38.95
CA ARG A 66 -3.92 66.33 -40.01
C ARG A 66 -2.95 66.54 -41.18
N PHE A 67 -2.50 67.79 -41.42
CA PHE A 67 -1.53 68.15 -42.44
C PHE A 67 -0.40 69.05 -41.90
N CYS A 68 -0.14 69.03 -40.59
CA CYS A 68 0.89 69.86 -39.95
C CYS A 68 0.72 71.37 -40.21
N GLY A 69 -0.52 71.86 -40.37
CA GLY A 69 -0.84 73.25 -40.72
C GLY A 69 -0.62 73.62 -42.19
N TRP A 70 -0.23 72.66 -43.05
CA TRP A 70 -0.04 72.87 -44.49
C TRP A 70 -1.29 72.56 -45.28
N CYS A 71 -1.39 73.09 -46.50
CA CYS A 71 -2.49 72.72 -47.37
C CYS A 71 -2.31 71.25 -47.82
N PRO A 72 -3.41 70.49 -48.05
CA PRO A 72 -3.33 69.07 -48.38
C PRO A 72 -2.49 68.79 -49.64
N ASP A 73 -2.61 69.65 -50.65
CA ASP A 73 -1.89 69.50 -51.92
C ASP A 73 -0.39 69.73 -51.74
N ASP A 74 0.01 70.80 -51.02
CA ASP A 74 1.42 71.09 -50.70
C ASP A 74 2.03 70.00 -49.82
N HIS A 75 1.28 69.49 -48.84
CA HIS A 75 1.71 68.40 -47.98
C HIS A 75 1.92 67.11 -48.76
N GLN A 76 1.02 66.78 -49.69
CA GLN A 76 1.17 65.62 -50.58
C GLN A 76 2.35 65.78 -51.53
N CYS A 77 2.56 66.97 -52.11
CA CYS A 77 3.73 67.26 -52.92
C CYS A 77 5.02 67.12 -52.10
N PHE A 78 5.06 67.63 -50.87
CA PHE A 78 6.20 67.50 -49.95
C PHE A 78 6.51 66.03 -49.64
N GLN A 79 5.49 65.24 -49.28
CA GLN A 79 5.64 63.80 -49.03
C GLN A 79 6.13 63.06 -50.28
N PHE A 80 5.54 63.34 -51.45
CA PHE A 80 5.95 62.72 -52.71
C PHE A 80 7.43 62.98 -53.01
N ILE A 81 7.90 64.22 -52.82
CA ILE A 81 9.32 64.56 -53.01
C ILE A 81 10.20 63.78 -52.04
N LEU A 82 9.83 63.65 -50.76
CA LEU A 82 10.57 62.82 -49.81
C LEU A 82 10.66 61.35 -50.26
N THR A 83 9.61 60.81 -50.89
CA THR A 83 9.64 59.42 -51.41
C THR A 83 10.56 59.23 -52.63
N LEU A 84 10.79 60.28 -53.42
CA LEU A 84 11.66 60.22 -54.60
C LEU A 84 13.15 60.25 -54.24
N TYR A 85 13.51 60.87 -53.12
CA TYR A 85 14.89 60.98 -52.65
C TYR A 85 15.18 59.96 -51.54
N THR A 86 15.36 58.69 -51.93
CA THR A 86 15.69 57.60 -51.00
C THR A 86 17.13 57.69 -50.48
N HIS A 87 17.43 56.93 -49.42
CA HIS A 87 18.75 56.89 -48.79
C HIS A 87 19.87 56.35 -49.69
N ASP A 88 19.53 55.78 -50.84
CA ASP A 88 20.49 55.23 -51.82
C ASP A 88 21.25 56.33 -52.57
N ILE A 89 20.72 57.56 -52.56
CA ILE A 89 21.33 58.71 -53.23
C ILE A 89 22.29 59.42 -52.25
N PRO A 90 23.58 59.61 -52.60
CA PRO A 90 24.50 60.39 -51.77
C PRO A 90 23.99 61.84 -51.66
N ASN A 91 24.05 62.40 -50.44
CA ASN A 91 23.52 63.74 -50.13
C ASN A 91 21.99 63.90 -50.38
N HIS A 92 21.19 62.81 -50.32
CA HIS A 92 19.74 62.85 -50.53
C HIS A 92 19.03 63.97 -49.75
N ARG A 93 19.39 64.22 -48.47
CA ARG A 93 18.77 65.29 -47.66
C ARG A 93 19.02 66.69 -48.21
N ALA A 94 20.21 66.95 -48.72
CA ALA A 94 20.57 68.25 -49.29
C ALA A 94 19.88 68.47 -50.64
N LEU A 95 19.84 67.43 -51.48
CA LEU A 95 19.16 67.46 -52.79
C LEU A 95 17.64 67.58 -52.65
N CYS A 96 17.05 66.86 -51.68
CA CYS A 96 15.64 66.95 -51.36
C CYS A 96 15.27 68.36 -50.89
N LEU A 97 16.05 68.95 -49.97
CA LEU A 97 15.82 70.33 -49.52
C LEU A 97 15.97 71.36 -50.64
N ASP A 98 16.94 71.20 -51.55
CA ASP A 98 17.09 72.09 -52.72
C ASP A 98 15.89 71.99 -53.68
N MET A 99 15.39 70.77 -53.91
CA MET A 99 14.19 70.55 -54.74
C MET A 99 12.93 71.14 -54.08
N LEU A 100 12.76 70.94 -52.77
CA LEU A 100 11.66 71.50 -52.00
C LEU A 100 11.65 73.04 -52.03
N GLN A 101 12.82 73.69 -51.97
CA GLN A 101 12.93 75.14 -52.09
C GLN A 101 12.50 75.68 -53.46
N ARG A 102 12.73 74.92 -54.54
CA ARG A 102 12.32 75.30 -55.90
C ARG A 102 10.81 75.14 -56.11
N LEU A 103 10.21 74.15 -55.48
CA LEU A 103 8.78 73.83 -55.62
C LEU A 103 7.88 74.66 -54.69
N PHE A 104 8.43 75.17 -53.58
CA PHE A 104 7.73 76.06 -52.65
C PHE A 104 8.39 77.44 -52.56
N PRO A 105 8.28 78.30 -53.60
CA PRO A 105 8.98 79.59 -53.64
C PRO A 105 8.51 80.58 -52.56
N GLY A 106 7.34 80.35 -51.95
CA GLY A 106 6.78 81.18 -50.87
C GLY A 106 7.11 80.72 -49.45
N LYS A 107 7.90 79.65 -49.27
CA LYS A 107 8.22 79.07 -47.96
C LYS A 107 9.69 79.21 -47.63
N THR A 108 10.02 79.48 -46.37
CA THR A 108 11.41 79.59 -45.94
C THR A 108 12.07 78.22 -45.80
N ARG A 109 13.41 78.18 -45.91
CA ARG A 109 14.18 76.96 -45.62
C ARG A 109 13.89 76.38 -44.24
N GLN A 110 13.64 77.26 -43.26
CA GLN A 110 13.37 76.87 -41.88
C GLN A 110 12.01 76.19 -41.77
N GLU A 111 10.96 76.75 -42.38
CA GLU A 111 9.62 76.14 -42.44
C GLU A 111 9.63 74.74 -43.07
N LEU A 112 10.43 74.52 -44.13
CA LEU A 112 10.56 73.20 -44.76
C LEU A 112 11.24 72.17 -43.84
N ILE A 113 12.26 72.58 -43.08
CA ILE A 113 12.94 71.71 -42.11
C ILE A 113 12.03 71.42 -40.92
N GLU A 114 11.28 72.41 -40.45
CA GLU A 114 10.31 72.27 -39.36
C GLU A 114 9.19 71.32 -39.76
N HIS A 115 8.61 71.47 -40.95
CA HIS A 115 7.60 70.54 -41.48
C HIS A 115 8.14 69.11 -41.59
N GLY A 116 9.38 68.94 -42.07
CA GLY A 116 10.06 67.64 -42.10
C GLY A 116 10.22 67.00 -40.72
N ARG A 117 10.57 67.78 -39.69
CA ARG A 117 10.68 67.29 -38.31
C ARG A 117 9.33 66.86 -37.74
N VAL A 118 8.26 67.60 -38.03
CA VAL A 118 6.89 67.24 -37.60
C VAL A 118 6.44 65.95 -38.27
N LEU A 119 6.74 65.77 -39.56
CA LEU A 119 6.49 64.51 -40.29
C LEU A 119 7.30 63.34 -39.73
N ASP A 120 8.60 63.52 -39.50
CA ASP A 120 9.46 62.49 -38.89
C ASP A 120 8.91 62.06 -37.53
N TRP A 121 8.42 63.03 -36.74
CA TRP A 121 7.79 62.76 -35.46
C TRP A 121 6.46 62.02 -35.60
N GLN A 122 5.60 62.38 -36.56
CA GLN A 122 4.36 61.66 -36.83
C GLN A 122 4.63 60.21 -37.24
N CYS A 123 5.56 59.99 -38.18
CA CYS A 123 5.97 58.66 -38.62
C CYS A 123 6.57 57.84 -37.46
N PHE A 124 7.37 58.47 -36.60
CA PHE A 124 7.90 57.85 -35.40
C PHE A 124 6.78 57.42 -34.45
N THR A 125 5.84 58.31 -34.12
CA THR A 125 4.71 58.02 -33.23
C THR A 125 3.81 56.91 -33.78
N GLN A 126 3.57 56.88 -35.11
CA GLN A 126 2.86 55.79 -35.78
C GLN A 126 3.62 54.45 -35.69
N THR A 127 4.94 54.48 -35.88
CA THR A 127 5.78 53.29 -35.72
C THR A 127 5.73 52.79 -34.28
N GLN A 128 5.76 53.69 -33.29
CA GLN A 128 5.62 53.34 -31.88
C GLN A 128 4.26 52.72 -31.57
N LEU A 129 3.16 53.24 -32.13
CA LEU A 129 1.84 52.62 -31.99
C LEU A 129 1.84 51.17 -32.47
N ASN A 130 2.37 50.91 -33.66
CA ASN A 130 2.47 49.54 -34.19
C ASN A 130 3.32 48.63 -33.30
N VAL A 131 4.43 49.15 -32.79
CA VAL A 131 5.29 48.39 -31.85
C VAL A 131 4.54 48.05 -30.56
N VAL A 132 3.77 48.99 -30.01
CA VAL A 132 3.00 48.75 -28.78
C VAL A 132 1.90 47.71 -29.01
N ILE A 133 1.21 47.74 -30.16
CA ILE A 133 0.21 46.73 -30.52
C ILE A 133 0.84 45.34 -30.62
N HIS A 134 1.98 45.21 -31.30
CA HIS A 134 2.69 43.93 -31.39
C HIS A 134 3.24 43.45 -30.05
N GLN A 135 3.70 44.37 -29.19
CA GLN A 135 4.12 44.04 -27.83
C GLN A 135 2.95 43.49 -27.01
N TRP A 136 1.78 44.14 -27.07
CA TRP A 136 0.58 43.68 -26.41
C TRP A 136 0.18 42.27 -26.88
N GLN A 137 0.14 42.01 -28.19
CA GLN A 137 -0.20 40.69 -28.74
C GLN A 137 0.72 39.59 -28.19
N ARG A 138 2.03 39.83 -28.25
CA ARG A 138 3.03 38.87 -27.76
C ARG A 138 2.89 38.62 -26.25
N ASP A 139 2.79 39.69 -25.48
CA ASP A 139 2.72 39.58 -24.02
C ASP A 139 1.38 38.95 -23.57
N TYR A 140 0.30 39.19 -24.32
CA TYR A 140 -1.00 38.53 -24.12
C TYR A 140 -0.92 37.02 -24.41
N GLU A 141 -0.33 36.62 -25.54
CA GLU A 141 -0.11 35.20 -25.88
C GLU A 141 0.79 34.51 -24.84
N GLU A 142 1.84 35.18 -24.38
CA GLU A 142 2.71 34.67 -23.31
C GLU A 142 1.94 34.49 -22.01
N LEU A 143 1.17 35.49 -21.58
CA LEU A 143 0.36 35.43 -20.37
C LEU A 143 -0.69 34.32 -20.47
N LEU A 144 -1.35 34.16 -21.62
CA LEU A 144 -2.31 33.09 -21.87
C LEU A 144 -1.66 31.72 -21.77
N SER A 145 -0.51 31.51 -22.44
CA SER A 145 0.21 30.23 -22.37
C SER A 145 0.59 29.88 -20.94
N ARG A 146 1.07 30.86 -20.17
CA ARG A 146 1.44 30.67 -18.75
C ARG A 146 0.21 30.41 -17.88
N ALA A 147 -0.87 31.15 -18.08
CA ALA A 147 -2.12 30.98 -17.34
C ALA A 147 -2.67 29.56 -17.55
N LEU A 148 -2.71 29.07 -18.79
CA LEU A 148 -3.18 27.72 -19.09
C LEU A 148 -2.33 26.64 -18.42
N VAL A 149 -1.00 26.79 -18.44
CA VAL A 149 -0.10 25.86 -17.73
C VAL A 149 -0.37 25.89 -16.22
N THR A 150 -0.46 27.07 -15.61
CA THR A 150 -0.74 27.17 -14.16
C THR A 150 -2.10 26.59 -13.77
N LEU A 151 -3.12 26.74 -14.63
CA LEU A 151 -4.44 26.14 -14.39
C LEU A 151 -4.41 24.61 -14.53
N GLN A 152 -3.64 24.08 -15.48
CA GLN A 152 -3.44 22.63 -15.62
C GLN A 152 -2.68 22.05 -14.44
N GLU A 153 -1.61 22.72 -14.00
CA GLU A 153 -0.84 22.34 -12.80
C GLU A 153 -1.76 22.33 -11.57
N ALA A 154 -2.54 23.38 -11.36
CA ALA A 154 -3.48 23.48 -10.24
C ALA A 154 -4.55 22.36 -10.26
N ARG A 155 -5.04 21.98 -11.44
CA ARG A 155 -5.96 20.84 -11.57
C ARG A 155 -5.27 19.53 -11.21
N PHE A 156 -4.04 19.32 -11.69
CA PHE A 156 -3.27 18.12 -11.42
C PHE A 156 -2.95 17.99 -9.92
N THR A 157 -2.46 19.05 -9.27
CA THR A 157 -2.19 19.04 -7.84
C THR A 157 -3.44 18.74 -7.02
N HIS A 158 -4.59 19.29 -7.40
CA HIS A 158 -5.85 19.01 -6.71
C HIS A 158 -6.29 17.54 -6.87
N GLN A 159 -6.09 16.95 -8.05
CA GLN A 159 -6.38 15.53 -8.27
C GLN A 159 -5.48 14.64 -7.41
N GLU A 160 -4.17 14.92 -7.35
CA GLU A 160 -3.23 14.21 -6.48
C GLU A 160 -3.62 14.35 -5.00
N GLU A 161 -4.02 15.55 -4.56
CA GLU A 161 -4.52 15.77 -3.20
C GLU A 161 -5.75 14.89 -2.90
N LEU A 162 -6.71 14.82 -3.82
CA LEU A 162 -7.89 13.98 -3.67
C LEU A 162 -7.53 12.48 -3.59
N GLU A 163 -6.58 12.02 -4.40
CA GLU A 163 -6.09 10.64 -4.36
C GLU A 163 -5.41 10.33 -3.02
N LEU A 164 -4.53 11.21 -2.55
CA LEU A 164 -3.89 11.07 -1.24
C LEU A 164 -4.92 11.05 -0.10
N GLN A 165 -6.00 11.84 -0.19
CA GLN A 165 -7.08 11.80 0.79
C GLN A 165 -7.84 10.46 0.75
N ARG A 166 -8.12 9.93 -0.45
CA ARG A 166 -8.74 8.60 -0.59
C ARG A 166 -7.85 7.51 -0.02
N ASP A 167 -6.55 7.54 -0.30
CA ASP A 167 -5.59 6.54 0.21
C ASP A 167 -5.50 6.60 1.73
N ARG A 168 -5.47 7.81 2.31
CA ARG A 168 -5.54 8.00 3.77
C ARG A 168 -6.81 7.41 4.37
N GLN A 169 -7.96 7.64 3.74
CA GLN A 169 -9.24 7.07 4.19
C GLN A 169 -9.20 5.53 4.12
N GLN A 170 -8.74 4.96 3.01
CA GLN A 170 -8.59 3.51 2.86
C GLN A 170 -7.64 2.91 3.91
N GLN A 171 -6.51 3.58 4.18
CA GLN A 171 -5.58 3.14 5.21
C GLN A 171 -6.22 3.18 6.60
N GLN A 172 -6.98 4.23 6.92
CA GLN A 172 -7.73 4.31 8.18
C GLN A 172 -8.75 3.17 8.30
N ASP A 173 -9.46 2.85 7.22
CA ASP A 173 -10.43 1.76 7.18
C ASP A 173 -9.74 0.40 7.41
N ILE A 174 -8.62 0.14 6.73
CA ILE A 174 -7.82 -1.07 6.92
C ILE A 174 -7.33 -1.17 8.36
N CYS A 175 -6.79 -0.09 8.93
CA CYS A 175 -6.34 -0.07 10.32
C CYS A 175 -7.48 -0.33 11.30
N SER A 176 -8.67 0.24 11.07
CA SER A 176 -9.85 0.02 11.91
C SER A 176 -10.30 -1.44 11.86
N HIS A 177 -10.31 -2.04 10.66
CA HIS A 177 -10.66 -3.44 10.46
C HIS A 177 -9.67 -4.39 11.13
N LEU A 178 -8.37 -4.10 11.01
CA LEU A 178 -7.33 -4.90 11.67
C LEU A 178 -7.42 -4.80 13.19
N ARG A 179 -7.68 -3.62 13.76
CA ARG A 179 -7.93 -3.46 15.20
C ARG A 179 -9.14 -4.27 15.66
N ASN A 180 -10.22 -4.26 14.88
CA ASN A 180 -11.41 -5.07 15.16
C ASN A 180 -11.12 -6.58 15.10
N LYS A 181 -10.32 -7.03 14.13
CA LYS A 181 -9.89 -8.45 14.06
C LYS A 181 -9.03 -8.86 15.24
N VAL A 182 -8.03 -8.04 15.60
CA VAL A 182 -7.13 -8.34 16.72
C VAL A 182 -7.90 -8.34 18.05
N SER A 183 -8.77 -7.36 18.28
CA SER A 183 -9.62 -7.33 19.49
C SER A 183 -10.56 -8.54 19.56
N LEU A 184 -11.15 -8.96 18.43
CA LEU A 184 -11.96 -10.17 18.38
C LEU A 184 -11.15 -11.43 18.72
N GLN A 185 -9.92 -11.55 18.22
CA GLN A 185 -9.03 -12.67 18.54
C GLN A 185 -8.64 -12.67 20.02
N GLN A 186 -8.30 -11.51 20.59
CA GLN A 186 -8.01 -11.36 22.01
C GLN A 186 -9.22 -11.74 22.86
N TRP A 187 -10.42 -11.31 22.48
CA TRP A 187 -11.66 -11.68 23.16
C TRP A 187 -11.91 -13.20 23.10
N ARG A 188 -11.71 -13.84 21.93
CA ARG A 188 -11.82 -15.31 21.81
C ARG A 188 -10.83 -16.05 22.71
N ALA A 189 -9.57 -15.61 22.73
CA ALA A 189 -8.56 -16.20 23.61
C ALA A 189 -8.93 -16.04 25.10
N GLN A 190 -9.43 -14.87 25.51
CA GLN A 190 -9.93 -14.66 26.86
C GLN A 190 -11.11 -15.59 27.19
N GLN A 191 -12.04 -15.79 26.26
CA GLN A 191 -13.16 -16.73 26.45
C GLN A 191 -12.68 -18.18 26.60
N GLU A 192 -11.70 -18.61 25.80
CA GLU A 192 -11.11 -19.94 25.91
C GLU A 192 -10.40 -20.16 27.26
N GLU A 193 -9.66 -19.16 27.75
CA GLU A 193 -9.02 -19.23 29.07
C GLU A 193 -10.05 -19.31 30.19
N VAL A 194 -11.14 -18.52 30.13
CA VAL A 194 -12.24 -18.61 31.09
C VAL A 194 -12.86 -20.01 31.07
N ALA A 195 -13.15 -20.55 29.89
CA ALA A 195 -13.73 -21.89 29.74
C ALA A 195 -12.81 -22.99 30.30
N ARG A 196 -11.48 -22.86 30.12
CA ARG A 196 -10.49 -23.79 30.72
C ARG A 196 -10.51 -23.74 32.24
N LEU A 197 -10.58 -22.54 32.81
CA LEU A 197 -10.64 -22.37 34.26
C LEU A 197 -11.94 -22.94 34.84
N GLU A 198 -13.08 -22.71 34.19
CA GLU A 198 -14.37 -23.28 34.59
C GLU A 198 -14.36 -24.81 34.51
N ALA A 199 -13.80 -25.40 33.45
CA ALA A 199 -13.64 -26.84 33.33
C ALA A 199 -12.74 -27.43 34.43
N ALA A 200 -11.65 -26.73 34.79
CA ALA A 200 -10.76 -27.15 35.88
C ALA A 200 -11.44 -27.09 37.25
N ILE A 201 -12.29 -26.07 37.50
CA ILE A 201 -13.09 -25.96 38.72
C ILE A 201 -14.12 -27.10 38.77
N ALA A 202 -14.83 -27.35 37.67
CA ALA A 202 -15.81 -28.43 37.59
C ALA A 202 -15.17 -29.82 37.79
N ALA A 203 -13.99 -30.06 37.22
CA ALA A 203 -13.25 -31.31 37.42
C ALA A 203 -12.84 -31.50 38.90
N ARG A 204 -12.36 -30.44 39.56
CA ARG A 204 -12.05 -30.50 41.00
C ARG A 204 -13.30 -30.82 41.84
N GLN A 205 -14.43 -30.18 41.53
CA GLN A 205 -15.69 -30.47 42.21
C GLN A 205 -16.13 -31.93 42.00
N GLN A 206 -16.00 -32.46 40.78
CA GLN A 206 -16.30 -33.86 40.50
C GLN A 206 -15.38 -34.83 41.26
N GLU A 207 -14.07 -34.56 41.32
CA GLU A 207 -13.13 -35.38 42.09
C GLU A 207 -13.46 -35.37 43.59
N GLU A 208 -13.83 -34.21 44.13
CA GLU A 208 -14.26 -34.08 45.53
C GLU A 208 -15.54 -34.89 45.81
N GLU A 209 -16.54 -34.81 44.93
CA GLU A 209 -17.78 -35.58 45.02
C GLU A 209 -17.51 -37.09 44.88
N GLU A 210 -16.69 -37.52 43.92
CA GLU A 210 -16.29 -38.92 43.76
C GLU A 210 -15.51 -39.42 44.98
N ALA A 211 -14.62 -38.62 45.55
CA ALA A 211 -13.89 -38.96 46.76
C ALA A 211 -14.83 -39.07 47.98
N ARG A 212 -15.87 -38.22 48.06
CA ARG A 212 -16.92 -38.35 49.07
C ARG A 212 -17.69 -39.64 48.92
N LEU A 213 -18.15 -39.96 47.70
CA LEU A 213 -18.85 -41.19 47.39
C LEU A 213 -17.99 -42.43 47.70
N LYS A 214 -16.69 -42.42 47.35
CA LYS A 214 -15.76 -43.51 47.69
C LYS A 214 -15.62 -43.70 49.20
N LYS A 215 -15.46 -42.60 49.97
CA LYS A 215 -15.40 -42.67 51.43
C LYS A 215 -16.69 -43.18 52.04
N GLU A 216 -17.85 -42.83 51.49
CA GLU A 216 -19.15 -43.37 51.92
C GLU A 216 -19.24 -44.87 51.62
N GLN A 217 -18.86 -45.31 50.41
CA GLN A 217 -18.82 -46.72 50.04
C GLN A 217 -17.87 -47.55 50.93
N GLU A 218 -16.69 -47.02 51.25
CA GLU A 218 -15.73 -47.65 52.17
C GLU A 218 -16.30 -47.80 53.59
N LYS A 219 -16.96 -46.76 54.11
CA LYS A 219 -17.65 -46.82 55.41
C LYS A 219 -18.77 -47.86 55.41
N GLU A 220 -19.60 -47.89 54.37
CA GLU A 220 -20.64 -48.90 54.23
C GLU A 220 -20.06 -50.32 54.15
N ALA A 221 -18.97 -50.51 53.40
CA ALA A 221 -18.28 -51.79 53.28
C ALA A 221 -17.69 -52.23 54.63
N ALA A 222 -17.09 -51.31 55.39
CA ALA A 222 -16.56 -51.59 56.72
C ALA A 222 -17.68 -51.99 57.70
N ILE A 223 -18.83 -51.31 57.69
CA ILE A 223 -19.99 -51.66 58.50
C ILE A 223 -20.50 -53.07 58.13
N LYS A 224 -20.64 -53.36 56.82
CA LYS A 224 -21.03 -54.69 56.33
C LYS A 224 -20.04 -55.78 56.74
N ALA A 225 -18.74 -55.50 56.70
CA ALA A 225 -17.71 -56.44 57.13
C ALA A 225 -17.78 -56.72 58.64
N GLN A 226 -17.92 -55.68 59.47
CA GLN A 226 -18.11 -55.85 60.92
C GLN A 226 -19.38 -56.63 61.25
N GLN A 227 -20.48 -56.38 60.55
CA GLN A 227 -21.70 -57.17 60.70
C GLN A 227 -21.48 -58.64 60.31
N LYS A 228 -20.80 -58.89 59.19
CA LYS A 228 -20.46 -60.24 58.72
C LYS A 228 -19.58 -60.98 59.72
N GLU A 229 -18.57 -60.32 60.28
CA GLU A 229 -17.67 -60.89 61.28
C GLU A 229 -18.42 -61.24 62.58
N LYS A 230 -19.30 -60.36 63.06
CA LYS A 230 -20.19 -60.65 64.19
C LYS A 230 -21.07 -61.87 63.93
N VAL A 231 -21.63 -61.99 62.73
CA VAL A 231 -22.42 -63.17 62.32
C VAL A 231 -21.54 -64.42 62.31
N ILE A 232 -20.34 -64.36 61.74
CA ILE A 232 -19.40 -65.50 61.72
C ILE A 232 -19.04 -65.93 63.14
N LEU A 233 -18.64 -65.01 64.01
CA LEU A 233 -18.31 -65.31 65.41
C LEU A 233 -19.50 -65.92 66.15
N SER A 234 -20.71 -65.37 65.97
CA SER A 234 -21.92 -65.94 66.57
C SER A 234 -22.23 -67.36 66.07
N SER A 235 -22.01 -67.62 64.77
CA SER A 235 -22.19 -68.95 64.18
C SER A 235 -21.12 -69.94 64.60
N SER A 236 -19.87 -69.51 64.75
CA SER A 236 -18.76 -70.32 65.27
C SER A 236 -19.02 -70.73 66.71
N HIS A 237 -19.44 -69.79 67.56
CA HIS A 237 -19.82 -70.10 68.94
C HIS A 237 -21.06 -70.99 69.05
N ALA A 238 -22.02 -70.88 68.11
CA ALA A 238 -23.16 -71.80 68.04
C ALA A 238 -22.71 -73.22 67.65
N LEU A 239 -21.83 -73.34 66.65
CA LEU A 239 -21.23 -74.62 66.24
C LEU A 239 -20.38 -75.25 67.33
N GLU A 240 -19.60 -74.47 68.10
CA GLU A 240 -18.86 -74.96 69.27
C GLU A 240 -19.79 -75.48 70.37
N ARG A 241 -20.92 -74.80 70.60
CA ARG A 241 -21.95 -75.27 71.55
C ARG A 241 -22.63 -76.54 71.09
N GLU A 242 -22.96 -76.64 69.81
CA GLU A 242 -23.52 -77.85 69.20
C GLU A 242 -22.50 -79.01 69.23
N ALA A 243 -21.23 -78.76 68.90
CA ALA A 243 -20.17 -79.75 68.96
C ALA A 243 -19.88 -80.23 70.39
N ALA A 244 -19.90 -79.32 71.38
CA ALA A 244 -19.77 -79.69 72.80
C ALA A 244 -20.97 -80.50 73.28
N HIS A 245 -22.18 -80.18 72.81
CA HIS A 245 -23.40 -80.94 73.09
C HIS A 245 -23.35 -82.35 72.46
N VAL A 246 -22.91 -82.47 71.21
CA VAL A 246 -22.71 -83.75 70.51
C VAL A 246 -21.61 -84.58 71.19
N LEU A 247 -20.51 -83.96 71.63
CA LEU A 247 -19.42 -84.65 72.32
C LEU A 247 -19.87 -85.15 73.72
N TYR A 248 -20.73 -84.40 74.39
CA TYR A 248 -21.38 -84.80 75.63
C TYR A 248 -22.36 -85.98 75.39
N GLU A 249 -23.18 -85.93 74.34
CA GLU A 249 -24.05 -87.05 73.93
C GLU A 249 -23.27 -88.30 73.50
N CYS A 250 -22.12 -88.14 72.83
CA CYS A 250 -21.24 -89.25 72.42
C CYS A 250 -20.53 -89.92 73.60
N LEU A 251 -20.27 -89.19 74.69
CA LEU A 251 -19.73 -89.74 75.93
C LEU A 251 -20.80 -90.49 76.75
N GLU A 252 -22.06 -90.09 76.62
CA GLU A 252 -23.20 -90.71 77.33
C GLU A 252 -23.72 -91.99 76.63
N LYS A 253 -23.56 -92.10 75.32
CA LYS A 253 -24.01 -93.25 74.52
C LYS A 253 -22.81 -94.06 74.02
N GLY A 254 -22.44 -95.08 74.78
CA GLY A 254 -21.44 -96.06 74.36
C GLY A 254 -21.86 -96.87 73.12
N LEU A 255 -20.90 -97.04 72.19
CA LEU A 255 -20.77 -98.03 71.11
C LEU A 255 -21.32 -97.72 69.69
N PHE A 256 -20.37 -97.73 68.73
CA PHE A 256 -20.37 -98.27 67.35
C PHE A 256 -21.57 -98.07 66.40
N ARG A 257 -21.29 -97.42 65.24
CA ARG A 257 -21.66 -97.82 63.85
C ARG A 257 -20.56 -97.28 62.91
N SER A 258 -19.78 -98.09 62.19
CA SER A 258 -20.08 -98.84 60.94
C SER A 258 -20.67 -97.98 59.82
N ASP A 259 -19.77 -97.62 58.89
CA ASP A 259 -19.87 -97.73 57.42
C ASP A 259 -20.93 -96.98 56.59
N VAL A 260 -20.37 -96.29 55.59
CA VAL A 260 -20.87 -96.06 54.21
C VAL A 260 -21.95 -95.00 54.02
N HIS A 261 -21.49 -93.86 53.47
CA HIS A 261 -22.26 -93.10 52.48
C HIS A 261 -21.35 -92.80 51.28
N THR A 262 -21.17 -93.80 50.43
CA THR A 262 -20.84 -93.56 49.02
C THR A 262 -22.15 -93.46 48.24
N LEU A 263 -22.22 -92.47 47.34
CA LEU A 263 -22.98 -92.52 46.09
C LEU A 263 -24.51 -92.41 46.19
N CYS A 264 -25.01 -91.17 46.08
CA CYS A 264 -26.18 -90.84 45.25
C CYS A 264 -26.20 -89.33 44.96
N ALA A 265 -25.48 -88.90 43.92
CA ALA A 265 -25.75 -87.59 43.33
C ALA A 265 -27.10 -87.67 42.60
N PRO A 266 -28.09 -86.81 42.90
CA PRO A 266 -29.38 -86.89 42.25
C PRO A 266 -29.24 -86.59 40.74
N PRO A 267 -30.11 -87.15 39.87
CA PRO A 267 -30.08 -86.96 38.42
C PRO A 267 -30.10 -85.49 37.95
N ARG A 268 -30.41 -84.55 38.87
CA ARG A 268 -30.37 -83.10 38.68
C ARG A 268 -28.95 -82.52 38.60
N VAL A 269 -27.96 -83.13 39.26
CA VAL A 269 -26.56 -82.67 39.26
C VAL A 269 -25.88 -83.11 37.96
N GLN A 270 -26.15 -84.33 37.49
CA GLN A 270 -25.70 -84.81 36.18
C GLN A 270 -26.32 -84.00 35.03
N PHE A 271 -27.62 -83.67 35.10
CA PHE A 271 -28.24 -82.79 34.10
C PHE A 271 -27.64 -81.37 34.09
N ARG A 272 -27.25 -80.83 35.25
CA ARG A 272 -26.60 -79.51 35.35
C ARG A 272 -25.14 -79.55 34.88
N SER A 273 -24.40 -80.62 35.15
CA SER A 273 -23.05 -80.81 34.60
C SER A 273 -23.11 -80.92 33.08
N ASP A 274 -24.06 -81.69 32.54
CA ASP A 274 -24.21 -81.90 31.10
C ASP A 274 -24.64 -80.59 30.39
N MET A 275 -25.52 -79.79 31.00
CA MET A 275 -25.90 -78.47 30.48
C MET A 275 -24.74 -77.46 30.54
N LEU A 276 -23.87 -77.53 31.55
CA LEU A 276 -22.67 -76.71 31.62
C LEU A 276 -21.62 -77.14 30.60
N GLN A 277 -21.51 -78.45 30.36
CA GLN A 277 -20.60 -79.03 29.37
C GLN A 277 -21.04 -78.66 27.95
N ARG A 278 -22.33 -78.78 27.63
CA ARG A 278 -22.90 -78.31 26.35
C ARG A 278 -22.71 -76.80 26.11
N ARG A 279 -22.91 -75.97 27.14
CA ARG A 279 -22.65 -74.52 27.04
C ARG A 279 -21.16 -74.19 26.86
N ARG A 280 -20.27 -75.03 27.37
CA ARG A 280 -18.82 -74.89 27.16
C ARG A 280 -18.47 -75.24 25.72
N GLU A 281 -18.96 -76.38 25.23
CA GLU A 281 -18.78 -76.84 23.85
C GLU A 281 -19.36 -75.85 22.83
N GLU A 282 -20.53 -75.25 23.11
CA GLU A 282 -21.12 -74.19 22.27
C GLU A 282 -20.27 -72.91 22.23
N ARG A 283 -19.64 -72.51 23.35
CA ARG A 283 -18.74 -71.36 23.39
C ARG A 283 -17.43 -71.65 22.66
N GLU A 284 -16.86 -72.83 22.87
CA GLU A 284 -15.66 -73.28 22.16
C GLU A 284 -15.92 -73.36 20.65
N ALA A 285 -17.07 -73.86 20.22
CA ALA A 285 -17.47 -73.88 18.80
C ALA A 285 -17.64 -72.45 18.22
N GLN A 286 -18.25 -71.53 18.98
CA GLN A 286 -18.38 -70.13 18.57
C GLN A 286 -17.04 -69.41 18.47
N GLU A 287 -16.11 -69.68 19.40
CA GLU A 287 -14.74 -69.14 19.36
C GLU A 287 -13.97 -69.68 18.16
N LEU A 288 -14.12 -70.97 17.86
CA LEU A 288 -13.48 -71.61 16.72
C LEU A 288 -14.03 -71.10 15.38
N GLU A 289 -15.33 -70.81 15.28
CA GLU A 289 -15.91 -70.13 14.11
C GLU A 289 -15.41 -68.69 13.96
N ARG A 290 -15.22 -67.95 15.07
CA ARG A 290 -14.65 -66.59 15.02
C ARG A 290 -13.22 -66.61 14.53
N GLN A 291 -12.40 -67.54 15.02
CA GLN A 291 -11.02 -67.72 14.57
C GLN A 291 -10.95 -68.03 13.08
N ARG A 292 -11.79 -68.95 12.57
CA ARG A 292 -11.86 -69.24 11.13
C ARG A 292 -12.22 -68.00 10.29
N LYS A 293 -13.20 -67.19 10.74
CA LYS A 293 -13.57 -65.94 10.06
C LYS A 293 -12.45 -64.90 10.08
N GLU A 294 -11.69 -64.83 11.18
CA GLU A 294 -10.52 -63.94 11.28
C GLU A 294 -9.38 -64.40 10.38
N GLU A 295 -9.10 -65.70 10.30
CA GLU A 295 -8.12 -66.28 9.38
C GLU A 295 -8.50 -66.04 7.91
N GLU A 296 -9.76 -66.26 7.52
CA GLU A 296 -10.24 -65.94 6.17
C GLU A 296 -10.10 -64.45 5.85
N LYS A 297 -10.40 -63.57 6.81
CA LYS A 297 -10.22 -62.12 6.66
C LYS A 297 -8.74 -61.76 6.49
N GLN A 298 -7.84 -62.36 7.27
CA GLN A 298 -6.40 -62.16 7.14
C GLN A 298 -5.89 -62.65 5.78
N ASN A 299 -6.29 -63.84 5.35
CA ASN A 299 -5.94 -64.40 4.03
C ASN A 299 -6.41 -63.50 2.88
N ARG A 300 -7.61 -62.92 2.98
CA ARG A 300 -8.12 -61.95 1.99
C ARG A 300 -7.32 -60.65 1.99
N LEU A 301 -6.93 -60.15 3.16
CA LEU A 301 -6.06 -58.98 3.27
C LEU A 301 -4.65 -59.24 2.72
N GLU A 302 -4.10 -60.43 2.95
CA GLU A 302 -2.80 -60.83 2.39
C GLU A 302 -2.84 -60.98 0.87
N ALA A 303 -3.93 -61.52 0.31
CA ALA A 303 -4.12 -61.55 -1.13
C ALA A 303 -4.17 -60.14 -1.75
N LEU A 304 -4.87 -59.20 -1.10
CA LEU A 304 -4.90 -57.80 -1.52
C LEU A 304 -3.53 -57.13 -1.38
N ARG A 305 -2.82 -57.39 -0.27
CA ARG A 305 -1.44 -56.92 -0.09
C ARG A 305 -0.55 -57.45 -1.21
N ASN A 306 -0.64 -58.73 -1.56
CA ASN A 306 0.15 -59.32 -2.64
C ASN A 306 -0.22 -58.77 -4.03
N GLN A 307 -1.48 -58.38 -4.27
CA GLN A 307 -1.88 -57.70 -5.52
C GLN A 307 -1.34 -56.27 -5.64
N VAL A 308 -1.28 -55.53 -4.52
CA VAL A 308 -0.83 -54.12 -4.50
C VAL A 308 0.67 -54.00 -4.20
N ARG A 309 1.31 -55.06 -3.72
CA ARG A 309 2.74 -55.09 -3.38
C ARG A 309 3.56 -54.91 -4.65
N VAL A 310 4.02 -53.67 -4.84
CA VAL A 310 5.03 -53.35 -5.83
C VAL A 310 6.32 -54.07 -5.42
N VAL A 311 6.67 -55.12 -6.16
CA VAL A 311 7.96 -55.79 -6.03
C VAL A 311 8.97 -54.99 -6.86
N ALA A 312 9.58 -54.00 -6.22
CA ALA A 312 10.80 -53.40 -6.73
C ALA A 312 11.99 -54.13 -6.10
N GLU A 313 12.99 -54.49 -6.91
CA GLU A 313 14.25 -55.00 -6.40
C GLU A 313 14.92 -53.90 -5.57
N ALA A 314 15.49 -54.28 -4.42
CA ALA A 314 16.19 -53.34 -3.56
C ALA A 314 17.48 -52.91 -4.26
N ASP A 315 17.45 -51.74 -4.88
CA ASP A 315 18.61 -51.11 -5.51
C ASP A 315 19.36 -50.26 -4.46
N PRO A 316 20.49 -50.76 -3.91
CA PRO A 316 21.23 -50.07 -2.86
C PRO A 316 21.89 -48.78 -3.34
N GLU A 317 22.16 -48.66 -4.65
CA GLU A 317 22.79 -47.47 -5.22
C GLU A 317 21.81 -46.30 -5.23
N ARG A 318 20.53 -46.55 -5.53
CA ARG A 318 19.48 -45.53 -5.51
C ARG A 318 19.21 -44.98 -4.11
N ILE A 319 19.36 -45.80 -3.06
CA ILE A 319 19.15 -45.38 -1.67
C ILE A 319 20.29 -44.48 -1.19
N MET A 320 21.51 -44.73 -1.64
CA MET A 320 22.69 -43.93 -1.28
C MET A 320 22.95 -42.75 -2.23
N ALA A 321 22.28 -42.69 -3.38
CA ALA A 321 22.44 -41.61 -4.34
C ALA A 321 21.74 -40.31 -3.89
N ASP A 322 22.39 -39.18 -4.14
CA ASP A 322 21.81 -37.86 -3.91
C ASP A 322 20.50 -37.69 -4.68
N THR A 323 19.50 -37.14 -3.99
CA THR A 323 18.21 -36.82 -4.61
C THR A 323 18.38 -35.79 -5.73
N HIS A 324 17.51 -35.84 -6.75
CA HIS A 324 17.53 -34.88 -7.87
C HIS A 324 17.45 -33.42 -7.41
N ALA A 325 16.77 -33.15 -6.29
CA ALA A 325 16.71 -31.84 -5.67
C ALA A 325 18.07 -31.39 -5.09
N TRP A 326 18.85 -32.31 -4.51
CA TRP A 326 20.20 -32.02 -4.04
C TRP A 326 21.16 -31.79 -5.20
N LYS A 327 21.14 -32.64 -6.23
CA LYS A 327 21.96 -32.46 -7.45
C LYS A 327 21.70 -31.10 -8.11
N SER A 328 20.43 -30.66 -8.17
CA SER A 328 20.08 -29.33 -8.71
C SER A 328 20.62 -28.18 -7.88
N ARG A 329 20.64 -28.29 -6.54
CA ARG A 329 21.27 -27.28 -5.67
C ARG A 329 22.78 -27.18 -5.87
N GLN A 330 23.46 -28.31 -6.06
CA GLN A 330 24.90 -28.35 -6.31
C GLN A 330 25.27 -27.76 -7.69
N LEU A 331 24.46 -28.02 -8.72
CA LEU A 331 24.65 -27.43 -10.04
C LEU A 331 24.47 -25.90 -10.02
N ASN A 332 23.47 -25.39 -9.30
CA ASN A 332 23.28 -23.95 -9.14
C ASN A 332 24.45 -23.28 -8.40
N ALA A 333 25.09 -23.97 -7.45
CA ALA A 333 26.26 -23.44 -6.75
C ALA A 333 27.48 -23.29 -7.69
N MET A 334 27.63 -24.19 -8.67
CA MET A 334 28.67 -24.10 -9.71
C MET A 334 28.34 -23.05 -10.78
N GLU A 335 27.07 -22.84 -11.12
CA GLU A 335 26.63 -21.73 -12.00
C GLU A 335 26.87 -20.35 -11.37
N PHE A 336 26.83 -20.24 -10.04
CA PHE A 336 27.14 -18.99 -9.34
C PHE A 336 28.59 -18.53 -9.52
N ASP A 337 29.54 -19.45 -9.72
CA ASP A 337 30.94 -19.10 -9.99
C ASP A 337 31.14 -18.55 -11.42
N LEU A 338 30.24 -18.87 -12.37
CA LEU A 338 30.24 -18.32 -13.74
C LEU A 338 29.72 -16.88 -13.82
N GLN A 339 29.01 -16.40 -12.79
CA GLN A 339 28.55 -15.01 -12.70
C GLN A 339 29.58 -14.06 -12.06
N ARG A 340 30.82 -14.53 -11.82
CA ARG A 340 31.89 -13.62 -11.42
C ARG A 340 32.25 -12.72 -12.61
N PRO A 341 32.20 -11.38 -12.45
CA PRO A 341 32.57 -10.48 -13.53
C PRO A 341 34.03 -10.70 -13.95
N LEU A 342 34.29 -10.63 -15.25
CA LEU A 342 35.62 -10.85 -15.85
C LEU A 342 36.69 -9.87 -15.30
N TYR A 343 36.26 -8.74 -14.73
CA TYR A 343 37.10 -7.70 -14.13
C TYR A 343 36.65 -7.42 -12.69
N SER A 344 37.60 -7.05 -11.82
CA SER A 344 37.26 -6.63 -10.45
C SER A 344 36.53 -5.29 -10.47
N ILE A 345 35.21 -5.35 -10.27
CA ILE A 345 34.39 -4.15 -10.13
C ILE A 345 34.63 -3.59 -8.72
N ASN A 346 35.34 -2.46 -8.64
CA ASN A 346 35.58 -1.75 -7.38
C ASN A 346 34.35 -0.89 -7.01
N THR A 347 33.20 -1.52 -6.89
CA THR A 347 31.97 -0.90 -6.39
C THR A 347 31.64 -1.41 -5.00
N TYR A 348 30.78 -0.68 -4.31
CA TYR A 348 30.26 -1.13 -3.04
C TYR A 348 29.22 -2.25 -3.26
N THR A 349 29.30 -3.31 -2.47
CA THR A 349 28.24 -4.31 -2.41
C THR A 349 27.07 -3.80 -1.56
N ASP A 350 25.86 -4.29 -1.79
CA ASP A 350 24.69 -3.92 -0.98
C ASP A 350 24.94 -4.14 0.52
N THR A 351 25.66 -5.21 0.86
CA THR A 351 26.08 -5.49 2.24
C THR A 351 27.01 -4.42 2.82
N GLN A 352 27.89 -3.84 2.00
CA GLN A 352 28.77 -2.74 2.40
C GLN A 352 28.00 -1.42 2.53
N ILE A 353 27.01 -1.18 1.65
CA ILE A 353 26.17 0.02 1.70
C ILE A 353 25.28 0.01 2.96
N VAL A 354 24.63 -1.13 3.22
CA VAL A 354 23.74 -1.34 4.38
C VAL A 354 24.53 -1.40 5.70
N SER A 355 25.86 -1.52 5.65
CA SER A 355 26.69 -1.44 6.86
C SER A 355 26.70 -0.06 7.51
N ASP A 356 26.43 1.02 6.75
CA ASP A 356 26.34 2.38 7.33
C ASP A 356 25.02 2.54 8.11
N PRO A 357 25.07 2.87 9.41
CA PRO A 357 23.87 3.04 10.23
C PRO A 357 22.95 4.14 9.71
N ARG A 358 23.47 5.16 9.03
CA ARG A 358 22.66 6.24 8.44
C ARG A 358 21.77 5.72 7.34
N VAL A 359 22.32 4.86 6.47
CA VAL A 359 21.58 4.25 5.35
C VAL A 359 20.49 3.34 5.88
N ARG A 360 20.77 2.54 6.92
CA ARG A 360 19.75 1.68 7.55
C ARG A 360 18.59 2.47 8.15
N VAL A 361 18.89 3.55 8.87
CA VAL A 361 17.86 4.38 9.50
C VAL A 361 17.08 5.16 8.45
N GLU A 362 17.75 5.68 7.43
CA GLU A 362 17.10 6.37 6.32
C GLU A 362 16.15 5.44 5.55
N GLN A 363 16.60 4.22 5.24
CA GLN A 363 15.79 3.21 4.59
C GLN A 363 14.57 2.83 5.45
N ALA A 364 14.75 2.64 6.76
CA ALA A 364 13.64 2.40 7.68
C ALA A 364 12.64 3.58 7.73
N LEU A 365 13.13 4.82 7.65
CA LEU A 365 12.28 6.02 7.59
C LEU A 365 11.55 6.14 6.24
N ARG A 366 12.14 5.68 5.13
CA ARG A 366 11.46 5.58 3.84
C ARG A 366 10.39 4.50 3.84
N GLU A 367 10.69 3.32 4.38
CA GLU A 367 9.74 2.22 4.53
C GLU A 367 8.55 2.64 5.41
N ALA A 368 8.78 3.47 6.43
CA ALA A 368 7.74 4.07 7.26
C ALA A 368 7.04 5.29 6.63
N GLY A 369 7.45 5.75 5.44
CA GLY A 369 6.90 6.93 4.76
C GLY A 369 7.26 8.28 5.41
N LEU A 370 8.17 8.31 6.39
CA LEU A 370 8.51 9.49 7.21
C LEU A 370 9.70 10.31 6.70
N HIS A 371 10.37 9.87 5.64
CA HIS A 371 11.58 10.50 5.10
C HIS A 371 11.50 12.01 4.80
N HIS A 372 10.31 12.54 4.45
CA HIS A 372 10.12 13.98 4.20
C HIS A 372 9.82 14.80 5.46
N SER A 373 9.62 14.17 6.62
CA SER A 373 9.25 14.86 7.86
C SER A 373 10.44 15.60 8.48
N GLN A 374 10.15 16.67 9.23
CA GLN A 374 11.16 17.37 10.03
C GLN A 374 11.83 16.44 11.05
N TYR A 375 11.06 15.49 11.59
CA TYR A 375 11.55 14.44 12.47
C TYR A 375 12.66 13.58 11.82
N ALA A 376 12.48 13.17 10.56
CA ALA A 376 13.51 12.42 9.85
C ALA A 376 14.81 13.22 9.68
N LYS A 377 14.70 14.53 9.42
CA LYS A 377 15.88 15.43 9.31
C LYS A 377 16.63 15.53 10.63
N GLU A 378 15.91 15.71 11.73
CA GLU A 378 16.50 15.77 13.07
C GLU A 378 17.20 14.45 13.43
N VAL A 379 16.53 13.31 13.24
CA VAL A 379 17.09 11.98 13.53
C VAL A 379 18.35 11.72 12.70
N LEU A 380 18.32 11.99 11.39
CA LEU A 380 19.47 11.77 10.51
C LEU A 380 20.64 12.71 10.81
N SER A 381 20.38 13.92 11.33
CA SER A 381 21.43 14.87 11.72
C SER A 381 22.26 14.41 12.94
N VAL A 382 21.66 13.60 13.81
CA VAL A 382 22.31 13.11 15.04
C VAL A 382 23.23 11.92 14.77
N ILE A 383 22.96 11.13 13.71
CA ILE A 383 23.67 9.88 13.45
C ILE A 383 25.03 10.17 12.83
N THR A 384 26.10 9.78 13.54
CA THR A 384 27.47 9.94 13.08
C THR A 384 27.87 8.87 12.07
N PRO A 385 28.65 9.21 11.03
CA PRO A 385 29.19 8.22 10.11
C PRO A 385 30.20 7.31 10.82
N PRO A 386 30.31 6.03 10.41
CA PRO A 386 31.27 5.08 11.00
C PRO A 386 32.73 5.51 10.82
N LYS A 387 33.02 6.30 9.78
CA LYS A 387 34.30 7.00 9.60
C LYS A 387 34.05 8.48 9.49
N LEU A 388 34.68 9.27 10.36
CA LEU A 388 34.60 10.72 10.29
C LEU A 388 35.21 11.23 8.98
N PRO A 389 34.62 12.27 8.35
CA PRO A 389 35.21 12.90 7.17
C PRO A 389 36.60 13.46 7.51
N ARG A 390 37.49 13.40 6.52
CA ARG A 390 38.84 13.96 6.67
C ARG A 390 38.75 15.48 6.87
N ARG A 391 39.77 16.09 7.47
CA ARG A 391 39.73 17.50 7.90
C ARG A 391 39.53 18.48 6.74
N ASP A 392 40.06 18.14 5.57
CA ASP A 392 39.94 18.84 4.29
C ASP A 392 38.55 18.76 3.66
N THR A 393 37.75 17.75 4.01
CA THR A 393 36.40 17.50 3.45
C THR A 393 35.26 17.93 4.37
N LYS A 394 35.57 18.63 5.47
CA LYS A 394 34.53 19.18 6.35
C LYS A 394 33.81 20.34 5.66
N SER A 395 32.52 20.19 5.40
CA SER A 395 31.68 21.29 4.92
C SER A 395 31.57 22.38 5.99
N ILE A 396 31.76 23.63 5.59
CA ILE A 396 31.63 24.82 6.46
C ILE A 396 30.15 25.19 6.65
N LEU A 397 29.28 24.69 5.77
CA LEU A 397 27.84 24.92 5.83
C LEU A 397 27.23 24.15 7.02
N LYS A 398 26.65 24.90 7.96
CA LYS A 398 25.73 24.39 8.97
C LYS A 398 24.33 24.49 8.40
N PHE A 399 23.68 23.34 8.18
CA PHE A 399 22.29 23.26 7.73
C PHE A 399 21.34 23.25 8.94
#